data_AF-U6EE16-F1
#
_entry.id   AF-U6EE16-F1
#
_cell.length_a   1.000
_cell.length_b   1.000
_cell.length_c   1.000
_cell.angle_alpha   90.00
_cell.angle_beta   90.00
_cell.angle_gamma   90.00
#
_symmetry.space_group_name_H-M   'P 1'
#
loop_
_entity.id
_entity.type
_entity.pdbx_description
1 polymer ?
#
loop_
_entity_poly.entity_id
_entity_poly.type
_entity_poly.pdbx_seq_one_letter_code
_entity_poly.pdbx_strand_id
1 'polypeptide(L)'
;MDSTTKNTAKIPMERYALVLVIIGSILIPFMGSSLSLILPLIQNELAVNILLLGWIPTAFTLANAALVLPFGRLADIHGRKKVFTIGFIVYTLASLLASASTSGLTLIFFSFMQGAGCAMIFATGVALLFSIFPPEKRGRVLGIEISAVYLGLFLGPLMGGLLAQTLGWRSIFLINVPIGLFAIFLILTRFKGEWKGSEGEKFDLVGSLIYAFSLSSFMYGFSALNEFSGKIVLLIGLGGMALFYKVIKDSSNPIISSEIFKKKLTLFSGSALLLVTIGTSAMWTLLSLYLQDLRGLDTINTALILAVQPLVVALLSPLVGRWIDRKDNKIIIILGAVVCTIGLLILAFSGIETPLLQVIVALALVGVGLGLFSAPTNQNFLRSLTSKFYGVGSATLSTMIFIGQTMSLGLLLLILTRLLGNVEIAPSNYPLFLEGLKISFYIFAAISGLGAVLTYIGVYKPDNHLK
;
A
#
# COMPACT_ATOMS: atom_id res chain seq x y z
N MET A 1 -9.44 21.18 40.43
CA MET A 1 -9.69 21.15 38.96
C MET A 1 -8.47 20.53 38.27
N ASP A 2 -7.97 19.40 38.77
CA ASP A 2 -8.33 18.00 38.49
C ASP A 2 -7.78 17.45 37.15
N SER A 3 -6.58 16.86 37.25
CA SER A 3 -5.86 16.13 36.19
C SER A 3 -6.57 14.83 35.76
N THR A 4 -7.52 14.36 36.56
CA THR A 4 -8.38 13.17 36.36
C THR A 4 -9.41 13.36 35.24
N THR A 5 -10.05 14.53 35.12
CA THR A 5 -11.03 14.82 34.05
C THR A 5 -10.38 15.03 32.67
N LYS A 6 -9.13 15.52 32.63
CA LYS A 6 -8.34 15.56 31.37
C LYS A 6 -7.94 14.17 30.86
N ASN A 7 -7.78 13.20 31.76
CA ASN A 7 -7.33 11.85 31.39
C ASN A 7 -8.48 10.97 30.87
N THR A 8 -9.69 11.13 31.41
CA THR A 8 -10.88 10.38 30.97
C THR A 8 -11.43 10.83 29.62
N ALA A 9 -11.21 12.08 29.19
CA ALA A 9 -11.61 12.56 27.87
C ALA A 9 -10.64 12.17 26.73
N LYS A 10 -9.35 11.94 27.06
CA LYS A 10 -8.32 11.50 26.10
C LYS A 10 -8.52 10.05 25.65
N ILE A 11 -8.90 9.15 26.56
CA ILE A 11 -9.04 7.71 26.29
C ILE A 11 -10.15 7.39 25.26
N PRO A 12 -11.35 8.00 25.32
CA PRO A 12 -12.38 7.85 24.30
C PRO A 12 -11.90 8.31 22.92
N MET A 13 -11.24 9.46 22.84
CA MET A 13 -10.74 10.03 21.58
C MET A 13 -9.69 9.13 20.91
N GLU A 14 -8.73 8.59 21.70
CA GLU A 14 -7.76 7.59 21.24
C GLU A 14 -8.46 6.40 20.58
N ARG A 15 -9.49 5.85 21.24
CA ARG A 15 -10.25 4.68 20.72
C ARG A 15 -10.97 5.01 19.42
N TYR A 16 -11.66 6.15 19.34
CA TYR A 16 -12.35 6.54 18.11
C TYR A 16 -11.39 6.76 16.95
N ALA A 17 -10.26 7.43 17.18
CA ALA A 17 -9.24 7.60 16.15
C ALA A 17 -8.72 6.25 15.64
N LEU A 18 -8.42 5.32 16.54
CA LEU A 18 -7.98 3.97 16.17
C LEU A 18 -9.04 3.22 15.36
N VAL A 19 -10.30 3.21 15.81
CA VAL A 19 -11.40 2.54 15.08
C VAL A 19 -11.56 3.13 13.67
N LEU A 20 -11.52 4.45 13.54
CA LEU A 20 -11.67 5.11 12.25
C LEU A 20 -10.52 4.79 11.29
N VAL A 21 -9.28 4.78 11.80
CA VAL A 21 -8.11 4.40 11.00
C VAL A 21 -8.20 2.92 10.61
N ILE A 22 -8.62 2.03 11.50
CA ILE A 22 -8.85 0.60 11.19
C ILE A 22 -9.88 0.46 10.07
N ILE A 23 -11.00 1.18 10.12
CA ILE A 23 -12.03 1.14 9.07
C ILE A 23 -11.40 1.53 7.73
N GLY A 24 -10.67 2.65 7.66
CA GLY A 24 -9.99 3.08 6.44
C GLY A 24 -8.96 2.05 5.94
N SER A 25 -8.17 1.51 6.86
CA SER A 25 -7.14 0.52 6.57
C SER A 25 -7.71 -0.82 6.09
N ILE A 26 -8.93 -1.21 6.46
CA ILE A 26 -9.60 -2.41 5.91
C ILE A 26 -10.25 -2.13 4.56
N LEU A 27 -11.03 -1.05 4.45
CA LEU A 27 -11.87 -0.78 3.27
C LEU A 27 -11.05 -0.63 1.99
N ILE A 28 -9.91 0.06 2.07
CA ILE A 28 -9.14 0.43 0.88
C ILE A 28 -8.44 -0.78 0.24
N PRO A 29 -7.66 -1.60 0.98
CA PRO A 29 -7.05 -2.80 0.41
C PRO A 29 -8.09 -3.86 0.04
N PHE A 30 -9.20 -3.95 0.80
CA PHE A 30 -10.35 -4.77 0.41
C PHE A 30 -10.83 -4.39 -0.98
N MET A 31 -11.10 -3.11 -1.22
CA MET A 31 -11.59 -2.63 -2.50
C MET A 31 -10.61 -2.90 -3.65
N GLY A 32 -9.33 -2.57 -3.45
CA GLY A 32 -8.30 -2.81 -4.47
C GLY A 32 -8.16 -4.29 -4.86
N SER A 33 -8.23 -5.20 -3.87
CA SER A 33 -8.07 -6.64 -4.12
C SER A 33 -9.35 -7.33 -4.62
N SER A 34 -10.54 -6.91 -4.18
CA SER A 34 -11.81 -7.42 -4.71
C SER A 34 -12.05 -7.00 -6.16
N LEU A 35 -11.65 -5.79 -6.54
CA LEU A 35 -11.92 -5.22 -7.86
C LEU A 35 -11.31 -6.04 -9.01
N SER A 36 -10.10 -6.57 -8.81
CA SER A 36 -9.42 -7.41 -9.80
C SER A 36 -10.16 -8.71 -10.10
N LEU A 37 -10.89 -9.27 -9.12
CA LEU A 37 -11.63 -10.53 -9.30
C LEU A 37 -12.93 -10.36 -10.10
N ILE A 38 -13.53 -9.17 -10.08
CA ILE A 38 -14.84 -8.94 -10.70
C ILE A 38 -14.78 -8.36 -12.10
N LEU A 39 -13.57 -8.09 -12.62
CA LEU A 39 -13.40 -7.57 -13.97
C LEU A 39 -14.13 -8.41 -15.03
N PRO A 40 -14.09 -9.76 -15.02
CA PRO A 40 -14.84 -10.54 -16.00
C PRO A 40 -16.36 -10.32 -15.93
N LEU A 41 -16.91 -10.12 -14.72
CA LEU A 41 -18.34 -9.85 -14.53
C LEU A 41 -18.73 -8.46 -15.07
N ILE A 42 -17.89 -7.46 -14.83
CA ILE A 42 -18.08 -6.11 -15.37
C ILE A 42 -18.01 -6.13 -16.91
N GLN A 43 -17.06 -6.88 -17.47
CA GLN A 43 -16.89 -7.02 -18.91
C GLN A 43 -18.17 -7.57 -19.57
N ASN A 44 -18.72 -8.64 -18.99
CA ASN A 44 -19.90 -9.31 -19.52
C ASN A 44 -21.15 -8.43 -19.44
N GLU A 45 -21.33 -7.65 -18.37
CA GLU A 45 -22.54 -6.85 -18.18
C GLU A 45 -22.49 -5.50 -18.91
N LEU A 46 -21.34 -4.81 -18.89
CA LEU A 46 -21.20 -3.48 -19.47
C LEU A 46 -20.65 -3.49 -20.91
N ALA A 47 -20.40 -4.68 -21.48
CA ALA A 47 -19.81 -4.88 -22.80
C ALA A 47 -18.54 -4.05 -23.04
N VAL A 48 -17.72 -3.89 -21.99
CA VAL A 48 -16.53 -3.05 -22.00
C VAL A 48 -15.39 -3.82 -22.67
N ASN A 49 -14.63 -3.16 -23.55
CA ASN A 49 -13.46 -3.81 -24.14
C ASN A 49 -12.36 -4.04 -23.09
N ILE A 50 -11.47 -5.00 -23.36
CA ILE A 50 -10.43 -5.43 -22.41
C ILE A 50 -9.49 -4.27 -22.01
N LEU A 51 -9.19 -3.37 -22.96
CA LEU A 51 -8.35 -2.20 -22.71
C LEU A 51 -8.98 -1.27 -21.66
N LEU A 52 -10.25 -0.89 -21.82
CA LEU A 52 -10.98 -0.07 -20.86
C LEU A 52 -11.21 -0.79 -19.52
N LEU A 53 -11.38 -2.12 -19.54
CA LEU A 53 -11.58 -2.91 -18.34
C LEU A 53 -10.38 -2.84 -17.39
N GLY A 54 -9.17 -2.94 -17.92
CA GLY A 54 -7.93 -2.79 -17.15
C GLY A 54 -7.74 -1.39 -16.54
N TRP A 55 -8.37 -0.36 -17.12
CA TRP A 55 -8.31 1.00 -16.59
C TRP A 55 -9.10 1.20 -15.30
N ILE A 56 -10.05 0.33 -14.96
CA ILE A 56 -10.87 0.46 -13.74
C ILE A 56 -10.00 0.38 -12.46
N PRO A 57 -9.25 -0.72 -12.19
CA PRO A 57 -8.36 -0.80 -11.04
C PRO A 57 -7.12 0.09 -11.19
N THR A 58 -6.68 0.34 -12.42
CA THR A 58 -5.52 1.19 -12.70
C THR A 58 -5.81 2.64 -12.32
N ALA A 59 -6.96 3.19 -12.69
CA ALA A 59 -7.36 4.55 -12.34
C ALA A 59 -7.50 4.75 -10.83
N PHE A 60 -8.05 3.76 -10.12
CA PHE A 60 -8.10 3.76 -8.66
C PHE A 60 -6.69 3.84 -8.03
N THR A 61 -5.78 2.97 -8.46
CA THR A 61 -4.42 2.88 -7.90
C THR A 61 -3.58 4.11 -8.25
N LEU A 62 -3.65 4.58 -9.50
CA LEU A 62 -2.94 5.78 -9.95
C LEU A 62 -3.43 7.03 -9.23
N ALA A 63 -4.75 7.21 -9.08
CA ALA A 63 -5.30 8.33 -8.31
C ALA A 63 -4.78 8.31 -6.87
N ASN A 64 -4.75 7.13 -6.25
CA ASN A 64 -4.25 6.97 -4.89
C ASN A 64 -2.78 7.38 -4.77
N ALA A 65 -1.92 6.81 -5.61
CA ALA A 65 -0.47 7.08 -5.59
C ALA A 65 -0.12 8.53 -5.96
N ALA A 66 -0.79 9.11 -6.95
CA ALA A 66 -0.53 10.46 -7.43
C ALA A 66 -0.99 11.55 -6.46
N LEU A 67 -2.04 11.29 -5.68
CA LEU A 67 -2.66 12.29 -4.82
C LEU A 67 -2.31 12.15 -3.33
N VAL A 68 -1.77 11.01 -2.88
CA VAL A 68 -1.48 10.78 -1.46
C VAL A 68 -0.50 11.82 -0.90
N LEU A 69 0.57 12.17 -1.63
CA LEU A 69 1.55 13.17 -1.19
C LEU A 69 0.96 14.59 -1.17
N PRO A 70 0.28 15.07 -2.23
CA PRO A 70 -0.52 16.31 -2.18
C PRO A 70 -1.47 16.39 -1.00
N PHE A 71 -2.26 15.34 -0.73
CA PHE A 71 -3.20 15.36 0.39
C PHE A 71 -2.50 15.27 1.75
N GLY A 72 -1.35 14.62 1.85
CA GLY A 72 -0.51 14.64 3.05
C GLY A 72 -0.04 16.05 3.40
N ARG A 73 0.43 16.80 2.39
CA ARG A 73 0.80 18.21 2.55
C ARG A 73 -0.40 19.08 2.89
N LEU A 74 -1.52 18.89 2.19
CA LEU A 74 -2.76 19.63 2.43
C LEU A 74 -3.27 19.40 3.86
N ALA A 75 -3.14 18.19 4.37
CA ALA A 75 -3.52 17.80 5.72
C ALA A 75 -2.64 18.44 6.79
N ASP A 76 -1.33 18.52 6.56
CA ASP A 76 -0.43 19.21 7.49
C ASP A 76 -0.74 20.71 7.58
N ILE A 77 -1.22 21.34 6.49
CA ILE A 77 -1.58 22.76 6.44
C ILE A 77 -2.98 23.02 7.04
N HIS A 78 -4.00 22.32 6.53
CA HIS A 78 -5.41 22.63 6.81
C HIS A 78 -6.03 21.80 7.94
N GLY A 79 -5.40 20.69 8.32
CA GLY A 79 -5.90 19.77 9.34
C GLY A 79 -6.01 18.33 8.84
N ARG A 80 -5.40 17.41 9.60
CA ARG A 80 -5.40 15.97 9.31
C ARG A 80 -6.78 15.36 9.45
N LYS A 81 -7.57 15.75 10.45
CA LYS A 81 -8.93 15.24 10.61
C LYS A 81 -9.81 15.75 9.48
N LYS A 82 -9.72 17.04 9.12
CA LYS A 82 -10.50 17.60 8.01
C LYS A 82 -10.28 16.84 6.71
N VAL A 83 -9.02 16.63 6.30
CA VAL A 83 -8.70 15.88 5.07
C VAL A 83 -9.14 14.42 5.17
N PHE A 84 -8.94 13.76 6.32
CA PHE A 84 -9.43 12.40 6.56
C PHE A 84 -10.96 12.28 6.43
N THR A 85 -11.71 13.26 6.94
CA THR A 85 -13.18 13.32 6.84
C THR A 85 -13.65 13.48 5.40
N ILE A 86 -13.04 14.42 4.66
CA ILE A 86 -13.34 14.63 3.25
C ILE A 86 -13.01 13.36 2.46
N GLY A 87 -11.90 12.68 2.79
CA GLY A 87 -11.53 11.40 2.18
C GLY A 87 -12.62 10.35 2.30
N PHE A 88 -13.17 10.15 3.50
CA PHE A 88 -14.31 9.25 3.71
C PHE A 88 -15.55 9.67 2.93
N ILE A 89 -15.89 10.96 2.88
CA ILE A 89 -17.03 11.47 2.12
C ILE A 89 -16.85 11.17 0.62
N VAL A 90 -15.69 11.53 0.06
CA VAL A 90 -15.37 11.31 -1.36
C VAL A 90 -15.38 9.83 -1.69
N TYR A 91 -14.73 8.98 -0.87
CA TYR A 91 -14.70 7.54 -1.06
C TYR A 91 -16.11 6.91 -1.03
N THR A 92 -16.93 7.30 -0.05
CA THR A 92 -18.30 6.78 0.14
C THR A 92 -19.20 7.18 -1.03
N LEU A 93 -19.19 8.46 -1.42
CA LEU A 93 -19.99 8.96 -2.53
C LEU A 93 -19.53 8.33 -3.85
N ALA A 94 -18.22 8.25 -4.09
CA ALA A 94 -17.69 7.64 -5.30
C ALA A 94 -17.99 6.13 -5.35
N SER A 95 -18.01 5.41 -4.22
CA SER A 95 -18.44 4.02 -4.14
C SER A 95 -19.92 3.86 -4.52
N LEU A 96 -20.79 4.72 -3.96
CA LEU A 96 -22.21 4.72 -4.30
C LEU A 96 -22.43 4.98 -5.80
N LEU A 97 -21.75 6.00 -6.35
CA LEU A 97 -21.87 6.35 -7.76
C LEU A 97 -21.27 5.29 -8.70
N ALA A 98 -20.16 4.65 -8.30
CA ALA A 98 -19.59 3.52 -9.03
C ALA A 98 -20.56 2.33 -9.07
N SER A 99 -21.30 2.06 -7.99
CA SER A 99 -22.32 1.01 -8.01
C SER A 99 -23.48 1.32 -8.97
N ALA A 100 -23.80 2.61 -9.16
CA ALA A 100 -24.83 3.07 -10.09
C ALA A 100 -24.33 3.23 -11.53
N SER A 101 -23.07 2.87 -11.82
CA SER A 101 -22.49 3.06 -13.16
C SER A 101 -23.13 2.13 -14.20
N THR A 102 -23.34 2.70 -15.38
CA THR A 102 -23.94 2.03 -16.55
C THR A 102 -22.97 1.93 -17.73
N SER A 103 -21.74 2.42 -17.57
CA SER A 103 -20.69 2.35 -18.60
C SER A 103 -19.30 2.21 -18.01
N GLY A 104 -18.38 1.59 -18.75
CA GLY A 104 -16.98 1.45 -18.32
C GLY A 104 -16.30 2.79 -18.03
N LEU A 105 -16.55 3.82 -18.84
CA LEU A 105 -15.97 5.16 -18.63
C LEU A 105 -16.45 5.83 -17.33
N THR A 106 -17.74 5.74 -17.03
CA THR A 106 -18.27 6.28 -15.76
C THR A 106 -17.72 5.51 -14.56
N LEU A 107 -17.56 4.20 -14.68
CA LEU A 107 -16.94 3.37 -13.65
C LEU A 107 -15.45 3.70 -13.44
N ILE A 108 -14.69 3.95 -14.51
CA ILE A 108 -13.29 4.41 -14.42
C ILE A 108 -13.21 5.75 -13.69
N PHE A 109 -14.07 6.71 -14.04
CA PHE A 109 -14.10 8.02 -13.41
C PHE A 109 -14.42 7.93 -11.90
N PHE A 110 -15.44 7.14 -11.51
CA PHE A 110 -15.74 6.94 -10.10
C PHE A 110 -14.68 6.11 -9.37
N SER A 111 -13.97 5.22 -10.06
CA SER A 111 -12.81 4.50 -9.50
C SER A 111 -11.64 5.44 -9.23
N PHE A 112 -11.38 6.40 -10.13
CA PHE A 112 -10.42 7.49 -9.90
C PHE A 112 -10.82 8.34 -8.68
N MET A 113 -12.10 8.73 -8.57
CA MET A 113 -12.61 9.47 -7.41
C MET A 113 -12.48 8.68 -6.10
N GLN A 114 -12.75 7.37 -6.12
CA GLN A 114 -12.49 6.49 -4.97
C GLN A 114 -11.01 6.48 -4.59
N GLY A 115 -10.11 6.35 -5.57
CA GLY A 115 -8.67 6.41 -5.34
C GLY A 115 -8.22 7.75 -4.73
N ALA A 116 -8.82 8.86 -5.15
CA ALA A 116 -8.58 10.17 -4.54
C ALA A 116 -9.05 10.25 -3.07
N GLY A 117 -10.21 9.66 -2.76
CA GLY A 117 -10.67 9.51 -1.37
C GLY A 117 -9.73 8.63 -0.53
N CYS A 118 -9.23 7.53 -1.10
CA CYS A 118 -8.25 6.65 -0.48
C CYS A 118 -6.94 7.38 -0.17
N ALA A 119 -6.47 8.21 -1.10
CA ALA A 119 -5.26 9.01 -0.93
C ALA A 119 -5.38 9.93 0.29
N MET A 120 -6.52 10.59 0.48
CA MET A 120 -6.76 11.42 1.66
C MET A 120 -6.72 10.61 2.96
N ILE A 121 -7.35 9.43 2.97
CA ILE A 121 -7.41 8.54 4.14
C ILE A 121 -6.01 8.02 4.49
N PHE A 122 -5.24 7.47 3.53
CA PHE A 122 -3.89 6.96 3.79
C PHE A 122 -2.86 8.04 4.06
N ALA A 123 -3.00 9.22 3.47
CA ALA A 123 -2.13 10.35 3.79
C ALA A 123 -2.27 10.81 5.24
N THR A 124 -3.42 10.58 5.87
CA THR A 124 -3.74 11.14 7.19
C THR A 124 -3.93 10.11 8.29
N GLY A 125 -4.25 8.85 7.98
CA GLY A 125 -4.56 7.81 8.98
C GLY A 125 -3.41 7.56 9.95
N VAL A 126 -2.24 7.18 9.43
CA VAL A 126 -1.05 6.95 10.26
C VAL A 126 -0.58 8.24 10.93
N ALA A 127 -0.69 9.38 10.23
CA ALA A 127 -0.38 10.70 10.78
C ALA A 127 -1.26 11.07 12.00
N LEU A 128 -2.55 10.72 11.97
CA LEU A 128 -3.49 10.91 13.08
C LEU A 128 -3.12 10.03 14.26
N LEU A 129 -2.76 8.76 14.03
CA LEU A 129 -2.27 7.88 15.09
C LEU A 129 -1.05 8.47 15.79
N PHE A 130 -0.08 8.98 15.03
CA PHE A 130 1.11 9.64 15.58
C PHE A 130 0.81 10.97 16.30
N SER A 131 -0.18 11.72 15.83
CA SER A 131 -0.66 12.96 16.45
C SER A 131 -1.31 12.74 17.82
N ILE A 132 -2.01 11.63 17.98
CA ILE A 132 -2.93 11.40 19.10
C ILE A 132 -2.28 10.53 20.16
N PHE A 133 -1.61 9.45 19.75
CA PHE A 133 -1.06 8.48 20.66
C PHE A 133 0.33 8.90 21.16
N PRO A 134 0.58 8.76 22.47
CA PRO A 134 1.88 9.03 23.05
C PRO A 134 2.92 8.01 22.54
N PRO A 135 4.22 8.37 22.53
CA PRO A 135 5.29 7.55 21.94
C PRO A 135 5.29 6.08 22.35
N GLU A 136 4.91 5.79 23.60
CA GLU A 136 4.91 4.45 24.22
C GLU A 136 3.77 3.56 23.76
N LYS A 137 2.80 4.09 22.99
CA LYS A 137 1.69 3.33 22.41
C LYS A 137 1.74 3.29 20.88
N ARG A 138 2.70 3.97 20.24
CA ARG A 138 2.72 4.17 18.79
C ARG A 138 2.97 2.86 18.05
N GLY A 139 3.86 2.00 18.55
CA GLY A 139 4.10 0.68 17.99
C GLY A 139 2.84 -0.18 17.99
N ARG A 140 2.11 -0.23 19.11
CA ARG A 140 0.87 -0.99 19.23
C ARG A 140 -0.19 -0.55 18.24
N VAL A 141 -0.43 0.75 18.10
CA VAL A 141 -1.48 1.25 17.18
C VAL A 141 -1.10 1.05 15.71
N LEU A 142 0.19 1.18 15.36
CA LEU A 142 0.67 0.86 14.01
C LEU A 142 0.56 -0.63 13.71
N GLY A 143 0.87 -1.49 14.68
CA GLY A 143 0.70 -2.93 14.52
C GLY A 143 -0.76 -3.34 14.28
N ILE A 144 -1.71 -2.64 14.93
CA ILE A 144 -3.15 -2.84 14.69
C ILE A 144 -3.57 -2.28 13.32
N GLU A 145 -3.05 -1.12 12.93
CA GLU A 145 -3.32 -0.51 11.62
C GLU A 145 -2.84 -1.40 10.48
N ILE A 146 -1.61 -1.91 10.55
CA ILE A 146 -1.06 -2.85 9.56
C ILE A 146 -1.86 -4.15 9.56
N SER A 147 -2.25 -4.65 10.73
CA SER A 147 -3.14 -5.82 10.81
C SER A 147 -4.44 -5.59 10.03
N ALA A 148 -5.04 -4.42 10.19
CA ALA A 148 -6.25 -4.00 9.48
C ALA A 148 -6.04 -3.95 7.96
N VAL A 149 -4.90 -3.41 7.49
CA VAL A 149 -4.53 -3.43 6.05
C VAL A 149 -4.51 -4.84 5.48
N TYR A 150 -3.80 -5.75 6.15
CA TYR A 150 -3.64 -7.11 5.66
C TYR A 150 -4.90 -7.96 5.84
N LEU A 151 -5.75 -7.66 6.84
CA LEU A 151 -7.10 -8.23 6.90
C LEU A 151 -7.95 -7.78 5.72
N GLY A 152 -7.87 -6.51 5.30
CA GLY A 152 -8.54 -6.04 4.09
C GLY A 152 -8.09 -6.81 2.84
N LEU A 153 -6.77 -7.01 2.67
CA LEU A 153 -6.21 -7.81 1.58
C LEU A 153 -6.64 -9.28 1.62
N PHE A 154 -6.70 -9.87 2.81
CA PHE A 154 -7.15 -11.25 3.00
C PHE A 154 -8.64 -11.42 2.65
N LEU A 155 -9.47 -10.50 3.11
CA LEU A 155 -10.92 -10.55 2.92
C LEU A 155 -11.35 -10.17 1.50
N GLY A 156 -10.57 -9.35 0.79
CA GLY A 156 -10.95 -8.83 -0.52
C GLY A 156 -11.29 -9.90 -1.54
N PRO A 157 -10.41 -10.88 -1.83
CA PRO A 157 -10.72 -11.97 -2.73
C PRO A 157 -11.90 -12.85 -2.26
N LEU A 158 -11.90 -13.22 -0.97
CA LEU A 158 -12.87 -14.17 -0.40
C LEU A 158 -14.28 -13.58 -0.35
N MET A 159 -14.43 -12.41 0.25
CA MET A 159 -15.72 -11.75 0.38
C MET A 159 -16.12 -11.07 -0.93
N GLY A 160 -15.17 -10.51 -1.69
CA GLY A 160 -15.45 -9.88 -2.98
C GLY A 160 -16.02 -10.88 -3.99
N GLY A 161 -15.38 -12.05 -4.13
CA GLY A 161 -15.89 -13.13 -4.99
C GLY A 161 -17.28 -13.60 -4.57
N LEU A 162 -17.50 -13.84 -3.28
CA LEU A 162 -18.80 -14.25 -2.74
C LEU A 162 -19.90 -13.21 -3.03
N LEU A 163 -19.66 -11.94 -2.67
CA LEU A 163 -20.59 -10.84 -2.89
C LEU A 163 -20.94 -10.69 -4.38
N ALA A 164 -19.93 -10.75 -5.24
CA ALA A 164 -20.11 -10.61 -6.68
C ALA A 164 -20.94 -11.74 -7.28
N GLN A 165 -20.74 -12.97 -6.83
CA GLN A 165 -21.49 -14.14 -7.29
C GLN A 165 -22.94 -14.13 -6.81
N THR A 166 -23.20 -13.72 -5.55
CA THR A 166 -24.55 -13.79 -4.96
C THR A 166 -25.40 -12.55 -5.19
N LEU A 167 -24.79 -11.37 -5.18
CA LEU A 167 -25.48 -10.06 -5.21
C LEU A 167 -25.06 -9.20 -6.40
N GLY A 168 -24.24 -9.73 -7.32
CA GLY A 168 -23.70 -9.02 -8.47
C GLY A 168 -22.49 -8.14 -8.11
N TRP A 169 -21.69 -7.77 -9.11
CA TRP A 169 -20.43 -7.03 -8.91
C TRP A 169 -20.60 -5.65 -8.26
N ARG A 170 -21.79 -5.02 -8.42
CA ARG A 170 -22.12 -3.73 -7.79
C ARG A 170 -22.09 -3.79 -6.26
N SER A 171 -22.34 -4.96 -5.68
CA SER A 171 -22.36 -5.16 -4.23
C SER A 171 -21.01 -4.86 -3.56
N ILE A 172 -19.89 -5.06 -4.27
CA ILE A 172 -18.55 -4.72 -3.77
C ILE A 172 -18.38 -3.21 -3.58
N PHE A 173 -19.02 -2.40 -4.42
CA PHE A 173 -19.04 -0.96 -4.24
C PHE A 173 -20.04 -0.56 -3.14
N LEU A 174 -21.23 -1.19 -3.11
CA LEU A 174 -22.29 -0.86 -2.15
C LEU A 174 -21.91 -1.18 -0.70
N ILE A 175 -21.18 -2.26 -0.43
CA ILE A 175 -20.78 -2.62 0.95
C ILE A 175 -19.89 -1.57 1.60
N ASN A 176 -19.13 -0.81 0.80
CA ASN A 176 -18.31 0.30 1.27
C ASN A 176 -19.16 1.48 1.77
N VAL A 177 -20.37 1.67 1.23
CA VAL A 177 -21.24 2.82 1.54
C VAL A 177 -21.70 2.86 3.00
N PRO A 178 -22.34 1.82 3.57
CA PRO A 178 -22.78 1.86 4.97
C PRO A 178 -21.59 1.97 5.94
N ILE A 179 -20.46 1.35 5.63
CA ILE A 179 -19.26 1.41 6.47
C ILE A 179 -18.65 2.82 6.44
N GLY A 180 -18.58 3.43 5.25
CA GLY A 180 -18.13 4.81 5.08
C GLY A 180 -19.04 5.82 5.78
N LEU A 181 -20.37 5.67 5.65
CA LEU A 181 -21.34 6.49 6.39
C LEU A 181 -21.20 6.34 7.90
N PHE A 182 -20.97 5.13 8.39
CA PHE A 182 -20.71 4.89 9.80
C PHE A 182 -19.42 5.58 10.29
N ALA A 183 -18.34 5.52 9.50
CA ALA A 183 -17.10 6.23 9.80
C ALA A 183 -17.32 7.76 9.84
N ILE A 184 -18.02 8.32 8.84
CA ILE A 184 -18.36 9.76 8.80
C ILE A 184 -19.17 10.15 10.05
N PHE A 185 -20.20 9.35 10.39
CA PHE A 185 -21.01 9.58 11.58
C PHE A 185 -20.16 9.61 12.86
N LEU A 186 -19.25 8.63 13.04
CA LEU A 186 -18.35 8.60 14.19
C LEU A 186 -17.38 9.80 14.20
N ILE A 187 -16.87 10.21 13.05
CA ILE A 187 -15.97 11.37 12.92
C ILE A 187 -16.68 12.65 13.38
N LEU A 188 -17.90 12.88 12.91
CA LEU A 188 -18.66 14.11 13.17
C LEU A 188 -19.17 14.17 14.62
N THR A 189 -19.54 13.03 15.21
CA THR A 189 -20.18 12.99 16.54
C THR A 189 -19.20 12.76 17.69
N ARG A 190 -18.16 11.94 17.49
CA ARG A 190 -17.29 11.45 18.58
C ARG A 190 -15.83 11.90 18.45
N PHE A 191 -15.33 12.09 17.25
CA PHE A 191 -13.93 12.46 17.04
C PHE A 191 -13.76 13.98 17.08
N LYS A 192 -13.42 14.55 18.24
CA LYS A 192 -13.24 16.00 18.43
C LYS A 192 -11.77 16.40 18.31
N GLY A 193 -11.50 17.64 17.92
CA GLY A 193 -10.15 18.19 17.72
C GLY A 193 -9.76 18.30 16.25
N GLU A 194 -8.67 19.02 16.00
CA GLU A 194 -8.01 19.13 14.69
C GLU A 194 -6.49 19.18 14.92
N TRP A 195 -5.73 18.52 14.06
CA TRP A 195 -4.27 18.44 14.16
C TRP A 195 -3.64 18.99 12.89
N LYS A 196 -2.89 20.08 13.04
CA LYS A 196 -2.15 20.75 11.96
C LYS A 196 -0.67 20.72 12.28
N GLY A 197 0.16 20.47 11.28
CA GLY A 197 1.62 20.49 11.40
C GLY A 197 2.25 21.80 10.89
N SER A 198 1.63 22.41 9.88
CA SER A 198 2.16 23.49 9.04
C SER A 198 1.09 24.57 8.80
N GLU A 199 0.36 24.94 9.85
CA GLU A 199 -0.69 25.96 9.73
C GLU A 199 -0.13 27.29 9.21
N GLY A 200 -0.82 27.88 8.23
CA GLY A 200 -0.41 29.15 7.60
C GLY A 200 0.56 29.02 6.42
N GLU A 201 1.13 27.83 6.16
CA GLU A 201 1.95 27.61 4.97
C GLU A 201 1.08 27.54 3.70
N LYS A 202 1.61 28.01 2.56
CA LYS A 202 0.92 27.94 1.27
C LYS A 202 1.05 26.56 0.66
N PHE A 203 0.01 26.09 -0.01
CA PHE A 203 0.03 24.83 -0.75
C PHE A 203 0.76 24.98 -2.10
N ASP A 204 1.73 24.11 -2.35
CA ASP A 204 2.49 24.08 -3.60
C ASP A 204 1.73 23.32 -4.70
N LEU A 205 0.81 24.02 -5.37
CA LEU A 205 -0.02 23.44 -6.43
C LEU A 205 0.81 23.02 -7.65
N VAL A 206 1.80 23.82 -8.04
CA VAL A 206 2.66 23.55 -9.21
C VAL A 206 3.48 22.29 -8.95
N GLY A 207 4.16 22.21 -7.81
CA GLY A 207 4.92 21.02 -7.41
C GLY A 207 4.02 19.78 -7.32
N SER A 208 2.78 19.93 -6.83
CA SER A 208 1.80 18.84 -6.75
C SER A 208 1.37 18.30 -8.12
N LEU A 209 1.11 19.18 -9.09
CA LEU A 209 0.74 18.77 -10.44
C LEU A 209 1.90 18.06 -11.16
N ILE A 210 3.11 18.61 -11.04
CA ILE A 210 4.31 17.99 -11.61
C ILE A 210 4.54 16.61 -10.96
N TYR A 211 4.46 16.51 -9.63
CA TYR A 211 4.56 15.23 -8.93
C TYR A 211 3.53 14.21 -9.41
N ALA A 212 2.25 14.59 -9.43
CA ALA A 212 1.16 13.70 -9.79
C ALA A 212 1.32 13.17 -11.22
N PHE A 213 1.64 14.06 -12.18
CA PHE A 213 1.88 13.68 -13.57
C PHE A 213 3.12 12.79 -13.72
N SER A 214 4.23 13.15 -13.06
CA SER A 214 5.49 12.42 -13.15
C SER A 214 5.39 11.02 -12.56
N LEU A 215 4.78 10.89 -11.38
CA LEU A 215 4.61 9.62 -10.71
C LEU A 215 3.63 8.72 -11.47
N SER A 216 2.51 9.27 -11.96
CA SER A 216 1.56 8.50 -12.77
C SER A 216 2.20 7.99 -14.06
N SER A 217 2.96 8.84 -14.75
CA SER A 217 3.69 8.47 -15.97
C SER A 217 4.78 7.43 -15.68
N PHE A 218 5.51 7.58 -14.58
CA PHE A 218 6.48 6.57 -14.14
C PHE A 218 5.79 5.23 -13.87
N MET A 219 4.72 5.21 -13.08
CA MET A 219 4.03 3.98 -12.72
C MET A 219 3.43 3.28 -13.94
N TYR A 220 2.70 4.01 -14.77
CA TYR A 220 2.13 3.48 -16.01
C TYR A 220 3.22 3.00 -16.97
N GLY A 221 4.21 3.84 -17.25
CA GLY A 221 5.29 3.52 -18.17
C GLY A 221 6.11 2.31 -17.72
N PHE A 222 6.34 2.19 -16.40
CA PHE A 222 7.02 1.02 -15.83
C PHE A 222 6.18 -0.25 -15.97
N SER A 223 4.86 -0.18 -15.74
CA SER A 223 3.97 -1.33 -15.93
C SER A 223 3.85 -1.78 -17.40
N ALA A 224 4.02 -0.85 -18.35
CA ALA A 224 3.94 -1.08 -19.79
C ALA A 224 5.32 -1.15 -20.46
N LEU A 225 6.38 -1.50 -19.73
CA LEU A 225 7.78 -1.52 -20.20
C LEU A 225 8.01 -2.34 -21.48
N ASN A 226 7.18 -3.35 -21.73
CA ASN A 226 7.27 -4.21 -22.90
C ASN A 226 6.81 -3.49 -24.19
N GLU A 227 6.03 -2.42 -24.07
CA GLU A 227 5.54 -1.62 -25.19
C GLU A 227 6.43 -0.41 -25.47
N PHE A 228 6.55 -0.01 -26.74
CA PHE A 228 7.30 1.19 -27.11
C PHE A 228 6.69 2.47 -26.51
N SER A 229 5.36 2.56 -26.54
CA SER A 229 4.56 3.61 -25.86
C SER A 229 4.90 3.69 -24.37
N GLY A 230 4.92 2.54 -23.68
CA GLY A 230 5.25 2.47 -22.25
C GLY A 230 6.65 2.96 -21.93
N LYS A 231 7.65 2.63 -22.75
CA LYS A 231 9.03 3.14 -22.61
C LYS A 231 9.10 4.67 -22.73
N ILE A 232 8.38 5.25 -23.69
CA ILE A 232 8.30 6.71 -23.84
C ILE A 232 7.65 7.34 -22.60
N VAL A 233 6.52 6.79 -22.15
CA VAL A 233 5.81 7.30 -20.97
C VAL A 233 6.67 7.18 -19.70
N LEU A 234 7.48 6.13 -19.58
CA LEU A 234 8.45 5.98 -18.49
C LEU A 234 9.52 7.07 -18.53
N LEU A 235 10.09 7.36 -19.71
CA LEU A 235 11.06 8.44 -19.87
C LEU A 235 10.46 9.81 -19.54
N ILE A 236 9.21 10.05 -19.92
CA ILE A 236 8.45 11.25 -19.51
C ILE A 236 8.30 11.29 -17.98
N GLY A 237 7.97 10.17 -17.35
CA GLY A 237 7.89 10.06 -15.89
C GLY A 237 9.21 10.37 -15.19
N LEU A 238 10.32 9.79 -15.66
CA LEU A 238 11.66 10.03 -15.12
C LEU A 238 12.11 11.49 -15.32
N GLY A 239 11.89 12.05 -16.51
CA GLY A 239 12.15 13.46 -16.80
C GLY A 239 11.30 14.39 -15.93
N GLY A 240 10.02 14.05 -15.74
CA GLY A 240 9.11 14.74 -14.85
C GLY A 240 9.56 14.68 -13.39
N MET A 241 10.06 13.55 -12.90
CA MET A 241 10.63 13.43 -11.55
C MET A 241 11.88 14.31 -11.37
N ALA A 242 12.73 14.40 -12.40
CA ALA A 242 13.89 15.31 -12.37
C ALA A 242 13.44 16.78 -12.35
N LEU A 243 12.41 17.13 -13.13
CA LEU A 243 11.80 18.46 -13.09
C LEU A 243 11.18 18.75 -11.73
N PHE A 244 10.44 17.80 -11.16
CA PHE A 244 9.86 17.89 -9.83
C PHE A 244 10.94 18.19 -8.78
N TYR A 245 12.04 17.44 -8.79
CA TYR A 245 13.17 17.67 -7.89
C TYR A 245 13.74 19.09 -8.00
N LYS A 246 13.87 19.61 -9.23
CA LYS A 246 14.33 20.99 -9.46
C LYS A 246 13.33 22.01 -8.89
N VAL A 247 12.03 21.84 -9.16
CA VAL A 247 10.98 22.76 -8.69
C VAL A 247 10.88 22.77 -7.16
N ILE A 248 10.94 21.62 -6.49
CA ILE A 248 10.83 21.59 -5.02
C ILE A 248 12.06 22.19 -4.32
N LYS A 249 13.23 22.16 -4.96
CA LYS A 249 14.46 22.71 -4.39
C LYS A 249 14.36 24.23 -4.23
N ASP A 250 13.69 24.89 -5.17
CA ASP A 250 13.55 26.35 -5.22
C ASP A 250 12.21 26.83 -4.61
N SER A 251 11.30 25.91 -4.25
CA SER A 251 9.99 26.22 -3.66
C SER A 251 10.11 26.62 -2.19
N SER A 252 9.43 27.69 -1.79
CA SER A 252 9.42 28.15 -0.39
C SER A 252 8.61 27.25 0.55
N ASN A 253 7.63 26.49 0.03
CA ASN A 253 6.76 25.60 0.80
C ASN A 253 6.60 24.26 0.07
N PRO A 254 7.69 23.51 -0.16
CA PRO A 254 7.66 22.33 -1.03
C PRO A 254 6.68 21.29 -0.50
N ILE A 255 6.07 20.53 -1.42
CA ILE A 255 5.15 19.44 -1.08
C ILE A 255 5.80 18.37 -0.19
N ILE A 256 7.10 18.13 -0.40
CA ILE A 256 7.95 17.25 0.39
C ILE A 256 9.24 18.00 0.73
N SER A 257 9.47 18.21 2.02
CA SER A 257 10.69 18.88 2.47
C SER A 257 11.88 17.93 2.40
N SER A 258 12.99 18.38 1.82
CA SER A 258 14.26 17.63 1.83
C SER A 258 14.76 17.35 3.25
N GLU A 259 14.30 18.12 4.24
CA GLU A 259 14.60 17.91 5.66
C GLU A 259 14.15 16.55 6.19
N ILE A 260 13.09 15.97 5.61
CA ILE A 260 12.59 14.63 5.98
C ILE A 260 13.69 13.59 5.78
N PHE A 261 14.43 13.69 4.67
CA PHE A 261 15.46 12.71 4.28
C PHE A 261 16.87 13.05 4.76
N LYS A 262 17.08 14.22 5.39
CA LYS A 262 18.39 14.56 5.99
C LYS A 262 18.75 13.62 7.15
N LYS A 263 17.75 13.07 7.85
CA LYS A 263 17.96 12.11 8.93
C LYS A 263 18.19 10.72 8.33
N LYS A 264 19.36 10.12 8.59
CA LYS A 264 19.69 8.77 8.11
C LYS A 264 18.61 7.74 8.45
N LEU A 265 18.07 7.76 9.66
CA LEU A 265 17.05 6.80 10.07
C LEU A 265 15.80 6.86 9.18
N THR A 266 15.32 8.06 8.83
CA THR A 266 14.20 8.24 7.90
C THR A 266 14.54 7.71 6.51
N LEU A 267 15.69 8.13 5.96
CA LEU A 267 16.13 7.76 4.62
C LEU A 267 16.25 6.24 4.48
N PHE A 268 16.97 5.58 5.40
CA PHE A 268 17.19 4.14 5.35
C PHE A 268 15.92 3.34 5.65
N SER A 269 15.07 3.77 6.59
CA SER A 269 13.80 3.07 6.86
C SER A 269 12.87 3.13 5.66
N GLY A 270 12.78 4.30 5.00
CA GLY A 270 11.97 4.47 3.80
C GLY A 270 12.49 3.67 2.61
N SER A 271 13.80 3.73 2.35
CA SER A 271 14.43 2.93 1.29
C SER A 271 14.30 1.43 1.55
N ALA A 272 14.46 0.97 2.81
CA ALA A 272 14.23 -0.43 3.16
C ALA A 272 12.78 -0.84 2.90
N LEU A 273 11.80 -0.02 3.29
CA LEU A 273 10.38 -0.29 3.01
C LEU A 273 10.12 -0.42 1.50
N LEU A 274 10.68 0.50 0.70
CA LEU A 274 10.59 0.45 -0.76
C LEU A 274 11.15 -0.88 -1.30
N LEU A 275 12.40 -1.24 -0.96
CA LEU A 275 13.06 -2.43 -1.47
C LEU A 275 12.36 -3.73 -1.04
N VAL A 276 11.96 -3.84 0.24
CA VAL A 276 11.20 -5.01 0.71
C VAL A 276 9.87 -5.12 -0.05
N THR A 277 9.17 -4.00 -0.29
CA THR A 277 7.93 -3.99 -1.07
C THR A 277 8.15 -4.41 -2.52
N ILE A 278 9.26 -4.00 -3.15
CA ILE A 278 9.65 -4.46 -4.50
C ILE A 278 9.84 -5.99 -4.51
N GLY A 279 10.45 -6.56 -3.47
CA GLY A 279 10.66 -8.00 -3.38
C GLY A 279 9.37 -8.80 -3.17
N THR A 280 8.37 -8.26 -2.47
CA THR A 280 7.23 -9.07 -2.02
C THR A 280 5.95 -8.89 -2.83
N SER A 281 5.79 -7.80 -3.59
CA SER A 281 4.47 -7.43 -4.13
C SER A 281 4.01 -8.31 -5.29
N ALA A 282 4.85 -8.50 -6.31
CA ALA A 282 4.50 -9.28 -7.51
C ALA A 282 4.54 -10.80 -7.28
N MET A 283 4.99 -11.25 -6.11
CA MET A 283 4.89 -12.65 -5.67
C MET A 283 3.45 -13.16 -5.83
N TRP A 284 2.45 -12.35 -5.48
CA TRP A 284 1.04 -12.72 -5.58
C TRP A 284 0.62 -13.05 -7.01
N THR A 285 0.94 -12.17 -7.95
CA THR A 285 0.65 -12.38 -9.38
C THR A 285 1.37 -13.61 -9.91
N LEU A 286 2.66 -13.75 -9.62
CA LEU A 286 3.46 -14.87 -10.09
C LEU A 286 2.98 -16.21 -9.52
N LEU A 287 2.68 -16.28 -8.22
CA LEU A 287 2.16 -17.49 -7.60
C LEU A 287 0.73 -17.80 -8.04
N SER A 288 -0.09 -16.80 -8.31
CA SER A 288 -1.42 -17.01 -8.89
C SER A 288 -1.33 -17.73 -10.23
N LEU A 289 -0.45 -17.27 -11.13
CA LEU A 289 -0.20 -17.92 -12.43
C LEU A 289 0.37 -19.33 -12.25
N TYR A 290 1.35 -19.50 -11.36
CA TYR A 290 1.91 -20.82 -11.07
C TYR A 290 0.87 -21.81 -10.52
N LEU A 291 0.02 -21.41 -9.57
CA LEU A 291 -0.95 -22.28 -8.94
C LEU A 291 -2.14 -22.61 -9.87
N GLN A 292 -2.59 -21.66 -10.68
CA GLN A 292 -3.71 -21.88 -11.60
C GLN A 292 -3.25 -22.52 -12.92
N ASP A 293 -2.30 -21.91 -13.62
CA ASP A 293 -1.95 -22.30 -14.98
C ASP A 293 -1.02 -23.52 -15.06
N LEU A 294 -0.12 -23.70 -14.07
CA LEU A 294 0.81 -24.84 -14.03
C LEU A 294 0.33 -25.96 -13.12
N ARG A 295 -0.19 -25.63 -11.93
CA ARG A 295 -0.65 -26.63 -10.95
C ARG A 295 -2.11 -27.04 -11.15
N GLY A 296 -2.85 -26.34 -12.01
CA GLY A 296 -4.25 -26.66 -12.32
C GLY A 296 -5.19 -26.51 -11.14
N LEU A 297 -4.84 -25.73 -10.12
CA LEU A 297 -5.72 -25.46 -8.99
C LEU A 297 -6.84 -24.52 -9.43
N ASP A 298 -8.03 -24.74 -8.88
CA ASP A 298 -9.14 -23.81 -9.03
C ASP A 298 -8.87 -22.49 -8.30
N THR A 299 -9.66 -21.48 -8.65
CA THR A 299 -9.54 -20.11 -8.13
C THR A 299 -9.66 -20.05 -6.60
N ILE A 300 -10.51 -20.88 -5.99
CA ILE A 300 -10.73 -20.85 -4.53
C ILE A 300 -9.51 -21.41 -3.79
N ASN A 301 -9.02 -22.59 -4.19
CA ASN A 301 -7.83 -23.16 -3.56
C ASN A 301 -6.59 -22.29 -3.75
N THR A 302 -6.43 -21.67 -4.93
CA THR A 302 -5.37 -20.69 -5.16
C THR A 302 -5.49 -19.49 -4.22
N ALA A 303 -6.69 -18.91 -4.11
CA ALA A 303 -6.93 -17.78 -3.20
C ALA A 303 -6.64 -18.14 -1.74
N LEU A 304 -7.05 -19.33 -1.27
CA LEU A 304 -6.79 -19.79 0.09
C LEU A 304 -5.29 -19.96 0.39
N ILE A 305 -4.52 -20.49 -0.55
CA ILE A 305 -3.06 -20.63 -0.40
C ILE A 305 -2.40 -19.25 -0.32
N LEU A 306 -2.71 -18.35 -1.26
CA LEU A 306 -2.14 -16.99 -1.29
C LEU A 306 -2.53 -16.18 -0.04
N ALA A 307 -3.74 -16.40 0.48
CA ALA A 307 -4.28 -15.76 1.67
C ALA A 307 -3.52 -16.10 2.98
N VAL A 308 -2.66 -17.12 2.97
CA VAL A 308 -1.79 -17.46 4.11
C VAL A 308 -0.88 -16.28 4.48
N GLN A 309 -0.25 -15.64 3.50
CA GLN A 309 0.69 -14.55 3.75
C GLN A 309 0.05 -13.36 4.49
N PRO A 310 -1.05 -12.73 4.01
CA PRO A 310 -1.64 -11.58 4.69
C PRO A 310 -2.29 -11.98 6.01
N LEU A 311 -2.82 -13.21 6.13
CA LEU A 311 -3.36 -13.71 7.39
C LEU A 311 -2.28 -13.75 8.47
N VAL A 312 -1.09 -14.26 8.15
CA VAL A 312 0.03 -14.29 9.09
C VAL A 312 0.45 -12.87 9.48
N VAL A 313 0.54 -11.93 8.53
CA VAL A 313 0.84 -10.52 8.86
C VAL A 313 -0.24 -9.93 9.77
N ALA A 314 -1.50 -10.16 9.47
CA ALA A 314 -2.63 -9.68 10.25
C ALA A 314 -2.59 -10.17 11.69
N LEU A 315 -2.28 -11.44 11.91
CA LEU A 315 -2.21 -12.04 13.24
C LEU A 315 -0.97 -11.56 14.02
N LEU A 316 0.16 -11.42 13.34
CA LEU A 316 1.45 -11.13 13.98
C LEU A 316 1.65 -9.63 14.28
N SER A 317 1.19 -8.73 13.41
CA SER A 317 1.46 -7.29 13.50
C SER A 317 1.03 -6.64 14.82
N PRO A 318 -0.14 -6.95 15.43
CA PRO A 318 -0.53 -6.38 16.72
C PRO A 318 0.32 -6.87 17.89
N LEU A 319 0.92 -8.06 17.78
CA LEU A 319 1.83 -8.62 18.78
C LEU A 319 3.18 -7.91 18.70
N VAL A 320 3.72 -7.77 17.49
CA VAL A 320 4.97 -7.06 17.21
C VAL A 320 4.86 -5.60 17.62
N GLY A 321 3.75 -4.93 17.27
CA GLY A 321 3.49 -3.54 17.67
C GLY A 321 3.54 -3.33 19.18
N ARG A 322 2.96 -4.26 19.96
CA ARG A 322 3.05 -4.22 21.43
C ARG A 322 4.46 -4.47 21.95
N TRP A 323 5.25 -5.27 21.23
CA TRP A 323 6.60 -5.63 21.64
C TRP A 323 7.59 -4.47 21.46
N ILE A 324 7.49 -3.76 20.33
CA ILE A 324 8.37 -2.62 20.00
C ILE A 324 8.09 -1.35 20.81
N ASP A 325 6.93 -1.27 21.48
CA ASP A 325 6.66 -0.21 22.46
C ASP A 325 7.50 -0.37 23.73
N ARG A 326 8.01 -1.58 24.02
CA ARG A 326 8.71 -1.90 25.28
C ARG A 326 10.21 -2.15 25.12
N LYS A 327 10.67 -2.53 23.92
CA LYS A 327 12.07 -2.90 23.64
C LYS A 327 12.57 -2.20 22.39
N ASP A 328 13.90 -2.03 22.31
CA ASP A 328 14.55 -1.52 21.11
C ASP A 328 14.21 -2.43 19.91
N ASN A 329 13.68 -1.85 18.84
CA ASN A 329 13.06 -2.59 17.74
C ASN A 329 14.07 -3.00 16.65
N LYS A 330 15.35 -2.69 16.84
CA LYS A 330 16.43 -2.84 15.83
C LYS A 330 16.52 -4.23 15.23
N ILE A 331 16.66 -5.22 16.11
CA ILE A 331 16.87 -6.61 15.74
C ILE A 331 15.61 -7.15 15.06
N ILE A 332 14.42 -6.76 15.53
CA ILE A 332 13.14 -7.24 15.02
C ILE A 332 12.96 -6.84 13.55
N ILE A 333 13.29 -5.58 13.19
CA ILE A 333 13.14 -5.12 11.80
C ILE A 333 14.08 -5.88 10.86
N ILE A 334 15.34 -6.05 11.27
CA ILE A 334 16.34 -6.77 10.45
C ILE A 334 15.92 -8.24 10.28
N LEU A 335 15.53 -8.90 11.37
CA LEU A 335 15.00 -10.26 11.32
C LEU A 335 13.79 -10.35 10.39
N GLY A 336 12.87 -9.39 10.45
CA GLY A 336 11.73 -9.34 9.54
C GLY A 336 12.13 -9.32 8.06
N ALA A 337 13.04 -8.42 7.68
CA ALA A 337 13.52 -8.32 6.30
C ALA A 337 14.29 -9.58 5.84
N VAL A 338 15.10 -10.17 6.73
CA VAL A 338 15.83 -11.43 6.45
C VAL A 338 14.86 -12.59 6.28
N VAL A 339 13.86 -12.72 7.16
CA VAL A 339 12.86 -13.79 7.08
C VAL A 339 12.01 -13.65 5.80
N CYS A 340 11.65 -12.43 5.38
CA CYS A 340 11.05 -12.18 4.07
C CYS A 340 11.93 -12.72 2.93
N THR A 341 13.21 -12.37 2.97
CA THR A 341 14.19 -12.77 1.94
C THR A 341 14.29 -14.30 1.86
N ILE A 342 14.36 -14.98 3.01
CA ILE A 342 14.39 -16.45 3.06
C ILE A 342 13.10 -17.06 2.49
N GLY A 343 11.93 -16.52 2.84
CA GLY A 343 10.66 -16.97 2.28
C GLY A 343 10.61 -16.86 0.75
N LEU A 344 11.09 -15.74 0.20
CA LEU A 344 11.21 -15.53 -1.25
C LEU A 344 12.21 -16.51 -1.90
N LEU A 345 13.34 -16.80 -1.24
CA LEU A 345 14.30 -17.79 -1.73
C LEU A 345 13.72 -19.20 -1.75
N ILE A 346 12.94 -19.59 -0.74
CA ILE A 346 12.28 -20.92 -0.73
C ILE A 346 11.30 -21.04 -1.90
N LEU A 347 10.59 -19.96 -2.25
CA LEU A 347 9.71 -19.93 -3.42
C LEU A 347 10.47 -20.06 -4.74
N ALA A 348 11.74 -19.61 -4.81
CA ALA A 348 12.60 -19.80 -5.97
C ALA A 348 12.91 -21.28 -6.25
N PHE A 349 12.68 -22.19 -5.31
CA PHE A 349 12.84 -23.63 -5.52
C PHE A 349 11.52 -24.34 -5.89
N SER A 350 10.48 -23.59 -6.23
CA SER A 350 9.19 -24.17 -6.64
C SER A 350 9.27 -24.69 -8.08
N GLY A 351 8.78 -25.92 -8.28
CA GLY A 351 8.61 -26.61 -9.56
C GLY A 351 7.24 -27.28 -9.65
N ILE A 352 6.96 -28.03 -10.71
CA ILE A 352 5.64 -28.67 -10.92
C ILE A 352 5.32 -29.68 -9.81
N GLU A 353 6.31 -30.48 -9.40
CA GLU A 353 6.14 -31.54 -8.39
C GLU A 353 6.33 -31.05 -6.95
N THR A 354 6.62 -29.77 -6.73
CA THR A 354 6.86 -29.24 -5.39
C THR A 354 5.63 -29.44 -4.50
N PRO A 355 5.78 -29.97 -3.27
CA PRO A 355 4.65 -30.09 -2.35
C PRO A 355 4.01 -28.73 -2.07
N LEU A 356 2.68 -28.63 -2.09
CA LEU A 356 1.96 -27.37 -1.78
C LEU A 356 2.31 -26.85 -0.38
N LEU A 357 2.65 -27.74 0.55
CA LEU A 357 3.11 -27.40 1.88
C LEU A 357 4.37 -26.50 1.85
N GLN A 358 5.30 -26.71 0.92
CA GLN A 358 6.48 -25.84 0.79
C GLN A 358 6.07 -24.40 0.43
N VAL A 359 5.12 -24.25 -0.51
CA VAL A 359 4.61 -22.94 -0.93
C VAL A 359 3.89 -22.25 0.23
N ILE A 360 3.05 -22.99 0.97
CA ILE A 360 2.33 -22.49 2.15
C ILE A 360 3.31 -22.05 3.24
N VAL A 361 4.33 -22.85 3.55
CA VAL A 361 5.36 -22.52 4.54
C VAL A 361 6.16 -21.29 4.11
N ALA A 362 6.51 -21.18 2.83
CA ALA A 362 7.23 -20.03 2.31
C ALA A 362 6.38 -18.75 2.37
N LEU A 363 5.09 -18.80 2.02
CA LEU A 363 4.14 -17.70 2.19
C LEU A 363 3.97 -17.30 3.66
N ALA A 364 3.89 -18.28 4.55
CA ALA A 364 3.84 -18.03 5.98
C ALA A 364 5.12 -17.33 6.46
N LEU A 365 6.31 -17.75 6.00
CA LEU A 365 7.58 -17.09 6.31
C LEU A 365 7.62 -15.64 5.79
N VAL A 366 7.21 -15.40 4.54
CA VAL A 366 7.07 -14.02 4.01
C VAL A 366 6.10 -13.21 4.88
N GLY A 367 4.99 -13.81 5.32
CA GLY A 367 4.04 -13.17 6.23
C GLY A 367 4.63 -12.85 7.61
N VAL A 368 5.40 -13.77 8.20
CA VAL A 368 6.13 -13.54 9.46
C VAL A 368 7.11 -12.38 9.28
N GLY A 369 7.90 -12.42 8.20
CA GLY A 369 8.89 -11.39 7.89
C GLY A 369 8.25 -10.00 7.78
N LEU A 370 7.17 -9.87 7.01
CA LEU A 370 6.44 -8.61 6.83
C LEU A 370 5.78 -8.14 8.13
N GLY A 371 5.22 -9.04 8.93
CA GLY A 371 4.65 -8.70 10.25
C GLY A 371 5.69 -8.19 11.25
N LEU A 372 6.93 -8.70 11.19
CA LEU A 372 8.06 -8.21 11.98
C LEU A 372 8.64 -6.89 11.42
N PHE A 373 8.56 -6.68 10.11
CA PHE A 373 9.22 -5.57 9.41
C PHE A 373 8.37 -4.31 9.31
N SER A 374 7.10 -4.40 8.92
CA SER A 374 6.30 -3.25 8.50
C SER A 374 6.02 -2.25 9.63
N ALA A 375 5.53 -2.71 10.78
CA ALA A 375 5.13 -1.81 11.88
C ALA A 375 6.31 -1.03 12.49
N PRO A 376 7.43 -1.68 12.83
CA PRO A 376 8.54 -0.94 13.40
C PRO A 376 9.31 -0.11 12.38
N THR A 377 9.30 -0.47 11.09
CA THR A 377 9.87 0.38 10.02
C THR A 377 9.07 1.67 9.85
N ASN A 378 7.74 1.57 9.76
CA ASN A 378 6.85 2.74 9.71
C ASN A 378 7.03 3.61 10.97
N GLN A 379 7.18 2.97 12.13
CA GLN A 379 7.45 3.68 13.37
C GLN A 379 8.78 4.45 13.32
N ASN A 380 9.87 3.81 12.88
CA ASN A 380 11.19 4.44 12.80
C ASN A 380 11.21 5.61 11.81
N PHE A 381 10.56 5.47 10.66
CA PHE A 381 10.43 6.54 9.68
C PHE A 381 9.74 7.77 10.28
N LEU A 382 8.56 7.60 10.89
CA LEU A 382 7.76 8.71 11.39
C LEU A 382 8.26 9.27 12.72
N ARG A 383 8.87 8.44 13.58
CA ARG A 383 9.42 8.90 14.87
C ARG A 383 10.56 9.89 14.69
N SER A 384 11.30 9.82 13.59
CA SER A 384 12.34 10.77 13.24
C SER A 384 11.80 12.14 12.81
N LEU A 385 10.52 12.25 12.51
CA LEU A 385 9.90 13.48 12.04
C LEU A 385 9.31 14.30 13.20
N THR A 386 9.26 15.62 13.01
CA THR A 386 8.50 16.50 13.89
C THR A 386 7.02 16.44 13.54
N SER A 387 6.16 16.89 14.46
CA SER A 387 4.71 16.98 14.22
C SER A 387 4.35 17.86 13.02
N LYS A 388 5.28 18.68 12.50
CA LYS A 388 5.14 19.44 11.27
C LYS A 388 4.91 18.56 10.03
N PHE A 389 5.53 17.36 10.00
CA PHE A 389 5.64 16.55 8.79
C PHE A 389 4.94 15.19 8.87
N TYR A 390 4.07 14.92 9.85
CA TYR A 390 3.46 13.58 9.93
C TYR A 390 2.52 13.26 8.75
N GLY A 391 1.78 14.23 8.20
CA GLY A 391 0.93 14.02 7.03
C GLY A 391 1.76 13.70 5.79
N VAL A 392 2.73 14.55 5.47
CA VAL A 392 3.68 14.30 4.38
C VAL A 392 4.48 13.00 4.60
N GLY A 393 4.89 12.72 5.84
CA GLY A 393 5.63 11.50 6.19
C GLY A 393 4.80 10.23 5.99
N SER A 394 3.54 10.23 6.43
CA SER A 394 2.58 9.14 6.20
C SER A 394 2.38 8.93 4.70
N ALA A 395 2.15 10.02 3.96
CA ALA A 395 2.00 9.95 2.53
C ALA A 395 3.26 9.44 1.80
N THR A 396 4.46 9.81 2.28
CA THR A 396 5.73 9.33 1.73
C THR A 396 5.88 7.81 1.89
N LEU A 397 5.51 7.26 3.05
CA LEU A 397 5.48 5.80 3.26
C LEU A 397 4.56 5.11 2.26
N SER A 398 3.33 5.63 2.07
CA SER A 398 2.38 5.10 1.11
C SER A 398 2.91 5.19 -0.33
N THR A 399 3.52 6.32 -0.71
CA THR A 399 4.16 6.48 -2.02
C THR A 399 5.27 5.45 -2.24
N MET A 400 6.11 5.18 -1.23
CA MET A 400 7.16 4.14 -1.31
C MET A 400 6.56 2.76 -1.54
N ILE A 401 5.43 2.45 -0.89
CA ILE A 401 4.73 1.18 -1.10
C ILE A 401 4.21 1.09 -2.54
N PHE A 402 3.54 2.12 -3.07
CA PHE A 402 2.99 2.10 -4.44
C PHE A 402 4.05 2.03 -5.53
N ILE A 403 5.15 2.79 -5.38
CA ILE A 403 6.30 2.69 -6.27
C ILE A 403 6.87 1.27 -6.21
N GLY A 404 7.03 0.72 -5.00
CA GLY A 404 7.57 -0.61 -4.81
C GLY A 404 6.71 -1.70 -5.47
N GLN A 405 5.39 -1.63 -5.29
CA GLN A 405 4.42 -2.53 -5.92
C GLN A 405 4.48 -2.46 -7.46
N THR A 406 4.55 -1.25 -8.01
CA THR A 406 4.60 -1.03 -9.45
C THR A 406 5.91 -1.53 -10.06
N MET A 407 7.03 -1.25 -9.38
CA MET A 407 8.35 -1.75 -9.79
C MET A 407 8.43 -3.28 -9.70
N SER A 408 7.86 -3.88 -8.65
CA SER A 408 7.77 -5.33 -8.50
C SER A 408 7.05 -5.96 -9.70
N LEU A 409 5.87 -5.45 -10.04
CA LEU A 409 5.05 -5.98 -11.13
C LEU A 409 5.71 -5.76 -12.50
N GLY A 410 6.27 -4.58 -12.77
CA GLY A 410 6.96 -4.34 -14.04
C GLY A 410 8.22 -5.20 -14.21
N LEU A 411 8.97 -5.48 -13.13
CA LEU A 411 10.09 -6.42 -13.17
C LEU A 411 9.62 -7.84 -13.50
N LEU A 412 8.52 -8.29 -12.86
CA LEU A 412 7.90 -9.58 -13.17
C LEU A 412 7.54 -9.68 -14.66
N LEU A 413 6.80 -8.70 -15.16
CA LEU A 413 6.32 -8.69 -16.56
C LEU A 413 7.49 -8.61 -17.55
N LEU A 414 8.54 -7.85 -17.24
CA LEU A 414 9.74 -7.80 -18.09
C LEU A 414 10.44 -9.16 -18.17
N ILE A 415 10.58 -9.86 -17.04
CA ILE A 415 11.20 -11.19 -16.99
C ILE A 415 10.36 -12.21 -17.77
N LEU A 416 9.06 -12.28 -17.47
CA LEU A 416 8.16 -13.24 -18.11
C LEU A 416 8.04 -13.00 -19.61
N THR A 417 7.83 -11.75 -20.05
CA THR A 417 7.74 -11.44 -21.49
C THR A 417 9.06 -11.68 -22.22
N ARG A 418 10.21 -11.50 -21.56
CA ARG A 418 11.52 -11.77 -22.19
C ARG A 418 11.75 -13.28 -22.43
N LEU A 419 11.25 -14.13 -21.54
CA LEU A 419 11.45 -15.59 -21.61
C LEU A 419 10.35 -16.30 -22.39
N LEU A 420 9.08 -15.92 -22.18
CA LEU A 420 7.91 -16.55 -22.78
C LEU A 420 7.43 -15.86 -24.07
N GLY A 421 7.83 -14.61 -24.31
CA GLY A 421 7.23 -13.76 -25.33
C GLY A 421 5.81 -13.33 -24.95
N ASN A 422 4.99 -12.98 -25.96
CA ASN A 422 3.57 -12.67 -25.80
C ASN A 422 2.70 -13.91 -26.09
N VAL A 423 3.08 -15.07 -25.55
CA VAL A 423 2.39 -16.34 -25.78
C VAL A 423 1.65 -16.74 -24.51
N GLU A 424 0.45 -17.30 -24.66
CA GLU A 424 -0.31 -17.86 -23.53
C GLU A 424 0.47 -18.98 -22.85
N ILE A 425 0.30 -19.11 -21.52
CA ILE A 425 0.92 -20.16 -20.75
C ILE A 425 0.27 -21.49 -21.15
N ALA A 426 1.07 -22.40 -21.70
CA ALA A 426 0.63 -23.69 -22.23
C ALA A 426 1.64 -24.78 -21.84
N PRO A 427 1.26 -26.07 -21.85
CA PRO A 427 2.16 -27.15 -21.45
C PRO A 427 3.53 -27.14 -22.17
N SER A 428 3.57 -26.63 -23.41
CA SER A 428 4.80 -26.49 -24.20
C SER A 428 5.78 -25.45 -23.65
N ASN A 429 5.34 -24.45 -22.86
CA ASN A 429 6.18 -23.39 -22.31
C ASN A 429 6.30 -23.41 -20.77
N TYR A 430 5.74 -24.43 -20.09
CA TYR A 430 5.91 -24.61 -18.65
C TYR A 430 7.36 -24.58 -18.16
N PRO A 431 8.35 -25.21 -18.86
CA PRO A 431 9.75 -25.12 -18.43
C PRO A 431 10.29 -23.68 -18.41
N LEU A 432 9.94 -22.89 -19.43
CA LEU A 432 10.35 -21.47 -19.53
C LEU A 432 9.65 -20.61 -18.47
N PHE A 433 8.37 -20.90 -18.18
CA PHE A 433 7.66 -20.22 -17.09
C PHE A 433 8.31 -20.51 -15.75
N LEU A 434 8.67 -21.77 -15.47
CA LEU A 434 9.38 -22.14 -14.24
C LEU A 434 10.75 -21.46 -14.15
N GLU A 435 11.48 -21.36 -15.26
CA GLU A 435 12.73 -20.58 -15.30
C GLU A 435 12.49 -19.11 -14.95
N GLY A 436 11.46 -18.49 -15.55
CA GLY A 436 11.04 -17.13 -15.21
C GLY A 436 10.66 -16.98 -13.74
N LEU A 437 9.90 -17.93 -13.19
CA LEU A 437 9.54 -17.98 -11.78
C LEU A 437 10.77 -18.00 -10.88
N LYS A 438 11.76 -18.86 -11.17
CA LYS A 438 13.01 -18.95 -10.42
C LYS A 438 13.79 -17.64 -10.47
N ILE A 439 13.98 -17.10 -11.68
CA ILE A 439 14.71 -15.84 -11.89
C ILE A 439 14.02 -14.68 -11.15
N SER A 440 12.69 -14.57 -11.26
CA SER A 440 11.92 -13.56 -10.55
C SER A 440 12.10 -13.67 -9.04
N PHE A 441 11.97 -14.87 -8.45
CA PHE A 441 12.15 -15.02 -7.01
C PHE A 441 13.59 -14.78 -6.53
N TYR A 442 14.61 -15.12 -7.30
CA TYR A 442 15.99 -14.76 -6.98
C TYR A 442 16.20 -13.24 -6.99
N ILE A 443 15.67 -12.54 -8.01
CA ILE A 443 15.75 -11.08 -8.08
C ILE A 443 14.97 -10.43 -6.93
N PHE A 444 13.75 -10.90 -6.65
CA PHE A 444 12.94 -10.42 -5.54
C PHE A 444 13.62 -10.62 -4.19
N ALA A 445 14.21 -11.79 -3.96
CA ALA A 445 14.99 -12.08 -2.76
C ALA A 445 16.24 -11.18 -2.67
N ALA A 446 16.97 -10.99 -3.76
CA ALA A 446 18.15 -10.11 -3.77
C ALA A 446 17.78 -8.66 -3.42
N ILE A 447 16.69 -8.13 -3.99
CA ILE A 447 16.19 -6.78 -3.71
C ILE A 447 15.71 -6.68 -2.24
N SER A 448 14.97 -7.66 -1.75
CA SER A 448 14.53 -7.71 -0.34
C SER A 448 15.73 -7.79 0.62
N GLY A 449 16.75 -8.56 0.27
CA GLY A 449 18.00 -8.69 1.02
C GLY A 449 18.78 -7.38 1.07
N LEU A 450 18.83 -6.60 -0.01
CA LEU A 450 19.35 -5.23 0.02
C LEU A 450 18.55 -4.34 0.97
N GLY A 451 17.22 -4.50 1.03
CA GLY A 451 16.37 -3.87 2.03
C GLY A 451 16.77 -4.21 3.48
N ALA A 452 17.13 -5.48 3.75
CA ALA A 452 17.65 -5.91 5.05
C ALA A 452 18.99 -5.24 5.39
N VAL A 453 19.89 -5.09 4.41
CA VAL A 453 21.16 -4.37 4.58
C VAL A 453 20.93 -2.89 4.88
N LEU A 454 20.04 -2.21 4.15
CA LEU A 454 19.71 -0.81 4.42
C LEU A 454 19.07 -0.62 5.80
N THR A 455 18.21 -1.56 6.21
CA THR A 455 17.65 -1.59 7.56
C THR A 455 18.76 -1.64 8.60
N TYR A 456 19.71 -2.57 8.46
CA TYR A 456 20.84 -2.69 9.37
C TYR A 456 21.65 -1.39 9.46
N ILE A 457 21.97 -0.77 8.32
CA ILE A 457 22.73 0.48 8.27
C ILE A 457 21.95 1.61 8.97
N GLY A 458 20.67 1.79 8.65
CA GLY A 458 19.87 2.88 9.21
C GLY A 458 19.69 2.79 10.72
N VAL A 459 19.63 1.57 11.23
CA VAL A 459 19.33 1.28 12.63
C VAL A 459 20.56 1.26 13.53
N TYR A 460 21.71 0.78 13.03
CA TYR A 460 22.97 0.67 13.80
C TYR A 460 23.99 1.77 13.51
N LYS A 461 23.84 2.53 12.41
CA LYS A 461 24.63 3.73 12.13
C LYS A 461 23.75 5.00 12.07
N PRO A 462 22.88 5.28 13.06
CA PRO A 462 22.14 6.53 13.09
C PRO A 462 23.11 7.71 13.28
N ASP A 463 22.74 8.89 12.79
CA ASP A 463 23.53 10.11 13.00
C ASP A 463 23.80 10.34 14.49
N ASN A 464 25.07 10.50 14.87
CA ASN A 464 25.56 10.69 16.24
C ASN A 464 25.07 11.99 16.92
N HIS A 465 24.15 12.74 16.30
CA HIS A 465 23.71 14.07 16.76
C HIS A 465 22.34 14.07 17.47
N LEU A 466 21.85 12.92 17.94
CA LEU A 466 20.67 12.84 18.78
C LEU A 466 21.04 12.30 20.17
N LYS A 467 21.71 13.16 20.95
CA LYS A 467 21.61 13.17 22.42
C LYS A 467 20.81 14.39 22.83
#